data_AF-A0A7Z8VQW7-F1
#
_entry.id   AF-A0A7Z8VQW7-F1
#
_cell.length_a   1.000
_cell.length_b   1.000
_cell.length_c   1.000
_cell.angle_alpha   90.00
_cell.angle_beta   90.00
_cell.angle_gamma   90.00
#
_symmetry.space_group_name_H-M   'P 1'
#
loop_
_entity.id
_entity.type
_entity.pdbx_description
1 polymer ?
#
loop_
_entity_poly.entity_id
_entity_poly.type
_entity_poly.pdbx_seq_one_letter_code
_entity_poly.pdbx_strand_id
1 'polypeptide(L)'
;IRETIKSHIEKERALFDGGIKVLSLFFIDEVVKYRDYEQADKKGEYARVFEEEYKLAIAERDLFDDKYNQYLEEHKTEEIHKGYFSVDKKGKLVDSISKTKSEKQDSTDISAYDLIMKNKERLLSFDEPTRFIFSHSALREGWDNPNVFQICTLKHSQAEDNKRQEIGRGLRISVKCRGEDKGTRMDVATLEDDFFDVNTLTVIASESYDSFSKKLQKETVESLSDRPVILTLEALVDRVLTNEKGQQLTFTNQSAVDLIFQFREQAYIDKDDKITDKL
;
A
#
# COMPACT_ATOMS: atom_id res chain seq x y z
N ILE A 1 14.31 7.20 1.77
CA ILE A 1 14.35 6.61 3.13
C ILE A 1 13.77 7.58 4.15
N ARG A 2 14.39 8.74 4.41
CA ARG A 2 13.90 9.77 5.33
C ARG A 2 12.40 10.10 5.16
N GLU A 3 11.97 10.47 3.95
CA GLU A 3 10.56 10.81 3.68
C GLU A 3 9.59 9.66 3.99
N THR A 4 9.99 8.42 3.71
CA THR A 4 9.18 7.23 4.01
C THR A 4 9.04 7.02 5.51
N ILE A 5 10.13 7.21 6.27
CA ILE A 5 10.11 7.11 7.74
C ILE A 5 9.20 8.18 8.32
N LYS A 6 9.33 9.42 7.85
CA LYS A 6 8.48 10.54 8.29
C LYS A 6 7.00 10.25 8.03
N SER A 7 6.65 9.92 6.78
CA SER A 7 5.28 9.56 6.40
C SER A 7 4.74 8.35 7.18
N HIS A 8 5.59 7.36 7.45
CA HIS A 8 5.22 6.21 8.26
C HIS A 8 4.90 6.59 9.70
N ILE A 9 5.74 7.39 10.37
CA ILE A 9 5.52 7.81 11.77
C ILE A 9 4.26 8.68 11.88
N GLU A 10 4.04 9.60 10.93
CA GLU A 10 2.82 10.42 10.89
C GLU A 10 1.56 9.54 10.77
N LYS A 11 1.60 8.55 9.86
CA LYS A 11 0.49 7.61 9.67
C LYS A 11 0.30 6.67 10.86
N GLU A 12 1.39 6.15 11.41
CA GLU A 12 1.38 5.24 12.55
C GLU A 12 0.84 5.94 13.79
N ARG A 13 1.25 7.19 14.06
CA ARG A 13 0.69 8.00 15.13
C ARG A 13 -0.82 8.19 14.99
N ALA A 14 -1.29 8.59 13.80
CA ALA A 14 -2.71 8.81 13.54
C ALA A 14 -3.57 7.55 13.73
N LEU A 15 -3.01 6.37 13.46
CA LEU A 15 -3.74 5.10 13.48
C LEU A 15 -3.51 4.26 14.74
N PHE A 16 -2.56 4.65 15.61
CA PHE A 16 -2.14 3.88 16.78
C PHE A 16 -3.28 3.66 17.78
N ASP A 17 -4.02 4.73 18.10
CA ASP A 17 -5.17 4.66 19.01
C ASP A 17 -6.34 3.90 18.40
N GLY A 18 -6.50 3.96 17.07
CA GLY A 18 -7.43 3.11 16.31
C GLY A 18 -7.06 1.62 16.32
N GLY A 19 -5.87 1.27 16.85
CA GLY A 19 -5.40 -0.11 16.94
C GLY A 19 -5.05 -0.71 15.59
N ILE A 20 -4.75 0.11 14.58
CA ILE A 20 -4.32 -0.33 13.25
C ILE A 20 -2.80 -0.22 13.20
N LYS A 21 -2.12 -1.35 13.02
CA LYS A 21 -0.66 -1.36 12.88
C LYS A 21 -0.28 -0.93 11.47
N VAL A 22 0.72 -0.05 11.33
CA VAL A 22 1.19 0.45 10.04
C VAL A 22 2.43 -0.32 9.58
N LEU A 23 2.50 -0.70 8.31
CA LEU A 23 3.66 -1.31 7.68
C LEU A 23 4.15 -0.49 6.49
N SER A 24 5.48 -0.44 6.32
CA SER A 24 6.16 0.15 5.17
C SER A 24 6.95 -0.89 4.39
N LEU A 25 6.94 -0.79 3.06
CA LEU A 25 7.70 -1.64 2.16
C LEU A 25 8.71 -0.83 1.35
N PHE A 26 9.99 -1.18 1.45
CA PHE A 26 11.08 -0.65 0.64
C PHE A 26 11.45 -1.65 -0.46
N PHE A 27 11.46 -1.20 -1.70
CA PHE A 27 12.05 -1.91 -2.83
C PHE A 27 13.45 -1.39 -3.09
N ILE A 28 14.45 -2.23 -2.81
CA ILE A 28 15.88 -1.90 -3.00
C ILE A 28 16.38 -2.43 -4.34
N ASP A 29 17.45 -1.83 -4.82
CA ASP A 29 18.14 -2.20 -6.06
C ASP A 29 19.11 -3.37 -5.88
N GLU A 30 19.79 -3.47 -4.74
CA GLU A 30 20.78 -4.53 -4.48
C GLU A 30 20.67 -5.04 -3.05
N VAL A 31 20.81 -6.37 -2.85
CA VAL A 31 20.75 -6.98 -1.51
C VAL A 31 21.86 -6.47 -0.61
N VAL A 32 23.08 -6.32 -1.15
CA VAL A 32 24.26 -5.88 -0.41
C VAL A 32 24.09 -4.50 0.23
N LYS A 33 23.31 -3.61 -0.41
CA LYS A 33 23.00 -2.28 0.12
C LYS A 33 22.17 -2.33 1.40
N TYR A 34 21.42 -3.41 1.66
CA TYR A 34 20.76 -3.61 2.94
C TYR A 34 21.53 -4.58 3.86
N ARG A 35 22.03 -5.69 3.32
CA ARG A 35 22.67 -6.78 4.05
C ARG A 35 24.02 -7.10 3.42
N ASP A 36 25.10 -6.66 4.07
CA ASP A 36 26.48 -6.88 3.62
C ASP A 36 27.19 -7.91 4.51
N TYR A 37 27.28 -9.16 4.08
CA TYR A 37 27.86 -10.25 4.89
C TYR A 37 29.38 -10.13 5.13
N GLU A 38 30.07 -9.23 4.42
CA GLU A 38 31.50 -8.98 4.64
C GLU A 38 31.74 -8.07 5.84
N GLN A 39 30.70 -7.40 6.35
CA GLN A 39 30.76 -6.57 7.57
C GLN A 39 30.42 -7.40 8.82
N ALA A 40 31.03 -7.03 9.95
CA ALA A 40 30.82 -7.72 11.22
C ALA A 40 29.37 -7.67 11.72
N ASP A 41 28.71 -6.51 11.56
CA ASP A 41 27.28 -6.30 11.90
C ASP A 41 26.33 -6.68 10.75
N LYS A 42 26.90 -7.03 9.60
CA LYS A 42 26.22 -7.38 8.37
C LYS A 42 25.30 -6.29 7.81
N LYS A 43 25.50 -5.02 8.16
CA LYS A 43 24.62 -3.92 7.73
C LYS A 43 25.19 -3.25 6.48
N GLY A 44 24.39 -3.23 5.42
CA GLY A 44 24.66 -2.42 4.23
C GLY A 44 24.30 -0.94 4.43
N GLU A 45 24.59 -0.12 3.42
CA GLU A 45 24.35 1.33 3.42
C GLU A 45 22.91 1.71 3.79
N TYR A 46 21.90 1.10 3.17
CA TYR A 46 20.49 1.40 3.41
C TYR A 46 20.02 1.03 4.81
N ALA A 47 20.55 -0.05 5.41
CA ALA A 47 20.23 -0.39 6.79
C ALA A 47 20.78 0.67 7.77
N ARG A 48 22.01 1.15 7.53
CA ARG A 48 22.62 2.21 8.35
C ARG A 48 21.87 3.52 8.23
N VAL A 49 21.64 3.97 6.98
CA VAL A 49 20.88 5.19 6.70
C VAL A 49 19.48 5.09 7.31
N PHE A 50 18.81 3.95 7.19
CA PHE A 50 17.51 3.74 7.80
C PHE A 50 17.55 3.93 9.32
N GLU A 51 18.49 3.29 10.02
CA GLU A 51 18.58 3.37 11.47
C GLU A 51 18.92 4.77 11.97
N GLU A 52 19.82 5.48 11.27
CA GLU A 52 20.18 6.87 11.57
C GLU A 52 18.98 7.80 11.38
N GLU A 53 18.34 7.75 10.22
CA GLU A 53 17.18 8.59 9.89
C GLU A 53 15.98 8.29 10.79
N TYR A 54 15.79 7.01 11.16
CA TYR A 54 14.73 6.64 12.09
C TYR A 54 14.97 7.24 13.47
N LYS A 55 16.18 7.10 14.01
CA LYS A 55 16.57 7.68 15.31
C LYS A 55 16.40 9.20 15.32
N LEU A 56 16.74 9.89 14.23
CA LEU A 56 16.50 11.33 14.09
C LEU A 56 15.00 11.65 14.08
N ALA A 57 14.20 10.92 13.30
CA ALA A 57 12.76 11.17 13.21
C ALA A 57 12.02 10.96 14.55
N ILE A 58 12.44 9.98 15.35
CA ILE A 58 11.91 9.76 16.70
C ILE A 58 12.60 10.61 17.77
N ALA A 59 13.59 11.44 17.44
CA ALA A 59 14.11 12.42 18.41
C ALA A 59 13.22 13.68 18.43
N GLU A 60 12.57 13.99 17.31
CA GLU A 60 11.64 15.11 17.12
C GLU A 60 10.21 14.77 17.62
N ARG A 61 10.09 14.11 18.77
CA ARG A 61 8.80 13.63 19.29
C ARG A 61 7.87 14.76 19.74
N ASP A 62 6.59 14.49 19.58
CA ASP A 62 5.54 15.27 20.23
C ASP A 62 5.50 14.90 21.72
N LEU A 63 5.66 15.88 22.61
CA LEU A 63 5.72 15.69 24.05
C LEU A 63 4.36 15.32 24.67
N PHE A 64 3.27 15.38 23.90
CA PHE A 64 1.91 15.17 24.39
C PHE A 64 1.33 13.78 24.10
N ASP A 65 2.07 12.88 23.44
CA ASP A 65 1.61 11.52 23.08
C ASP A 65 2.39 10.42 23.83
N ASP A 66 2.08 10.25 25.13
CA ASP A 66 2.83 9.35 26.01
C ASP A 66 2.76 7.87 25.57
N LYS A 67 1.61 7.41 25.05
CA LYS A 67 1.42 5.99 24.71
C LYS A 67 2.14 5.61 23.42
N TYR A 68 2.04 6.44 22.38
CA TYR A 68 2.74 6.16 21.13
C TYR A 68 4.26 6.33 21.33
N ASN A 69 4.69 7.32 22.10
CA ASN A 69 6.10 7.48 22.46
C ASN A 69 6.64 6.24 23.18
N GLN A 70 5.90 5.68 24.13
CA GLN A 70 6.29 4.43 24.80
C GLN A 70 6.43 3.28 23.79
N TYR A 71 5.49 3.12 22.86
CA TYR A 71 5.57 2.10 21.82
C TYR A 71 6.76 2.29 20.85
N LEU A 72 7.14 3.53 20.55
CA LEU A 72 8.33 3.83 19.77
C LEU A 72 9.64 3.48 20.52
N GLU A 73 9.64 3.52 21.85
CA GLU A 73 10.79 3.20 22.72
C GLU A 73 10.89 1.73 23.11
N GLU A 74 9.80 0.97 22.95
CA GLU A 74 9.71 -0.44 23.36
C GLU A 74 10.70 -1.35 22.61
N HIS A 75 11.02 -1.00 21.36
CA HIS A 75 11.83 -1.83 20.48
C HIS A 75 13.06 -1.09 19.99
N LYS A 76 14.17 -1.84 19.83
CA LYS A 76 15.38 -1.27 19.27
C LYS A 76 15.19 -0.99 17.78
N THR A 77 15.89 0.03 17.27
CA THR A 77 15.80 0.41 15.85
C THR A 77 16.15 -0.75 14.92
N GLU A 78 17.07 -1.63 15.31
CA GLU A 78 17.50 -2.78 14.53
C GLU A 78 16.43 -3.89 14.44
N GLU A 79 15.42 -3.88 15.31
CA GLU A 79 14.38 -4.92 15.41
C GLU A 79 13.13 -4.57 14.59
N ILE A 80 12.92 -3.29 14.29
CA ILE A 80 11.72 -2.79 13.62
C ILE A 80 11.76 -2.93 12.10
N HIS A 81 12.91 -3.30 11.53
CA HIS A 81 13.07 -3.53 10.10
C HIS A 81 13.65 -4.91 9.77
N LYS A 82 13.13 -5.54 8.70
CA LYS A 82 13.63 -6.84 8.21
C LYS A 82 13.78 -6.87 6.70
N GLY A 83 14.75 -7.64 6.24
CA GLY A 83 15.01 -7.86 4.82
C GLY A 83 14.37 -9.15 4.31
N TYR A 84 13.68 -9.08 3.18
CA TYR A 84 13.21 -10.21 2.39
C TYR A 84 13.97 -10.31 1.08
N PHE A 85 14.78 -11.35 0.95
CA PHE A 85 15.58 -11.61 -0.25
C PHE A 85 15.24 -12.99 -0.80
N SER A 86 14.92 -13.06 -2.09
CA SER A 86 14.62 -14.32 -2.76
C SER A 86 15.83 -15.25 -2.71
N VAL A 87 15.60 -16.47 -2.27
CA VAL A 87 16.60 -17.54 -2.25
C VAL A 87 16.21 -18.59 -3.31
N ASP A 88 17.19 -19.03 -4.09
CA ASP A 88 17.15 -20.20 -4.98
C ASP A 88 16.93 -21.48 -4.13
N LYS A 89 16.30 -22.51 -4.70
CA LYS A 89 16.12 -23.85 -4.11
C LYS A 89 17.43 -24.50 -3.58
N LYS A 90 18.60 -24.00 -3.98
CA LYS A 90 19.94 -24.39 -3.50
C LYS A 90 20.50 -23.49 -2.37
N GLY A 91 19.73 -22.56 -1.82
CA GLY A 91 20.17 -21.67 -0.73
C GLY A 91 20.95 -20.43 -1.18
N LYS A 92 20.99 -20.11 -2.48
CA LYS A 92 21.68 -18.93 -3.01
C LYS A 92 20.77 -17.72 -3.05
N LEU A 93 21.24 -16.57 -2.55
CA LEU A 93 20.58 -15.29 -2.79
C LEU A 93 20.55 -15.04 -4.29
N VAL A 94 19.37 -14.81 -4.85
CA VAL A 94 19.22 -14.52 -6.27
C VAL A 94 19.39 -13.02 -6.46
N ASP A 95 20.65 -12.60 -6.61
CA ASP A 95 20.93 -11.37 -7.34
C ASP A 95 20.81 -11.67 -8.83
N SER A 96 19.97 -10.92 -9.53
CA SER A 96 19.90 -10.97 -10.99
C SER A 96 21.16 -10.43 -11.66
N ILE A 97 22.19 -9.97 -10.92
CA ILE A 97 23.44 -9.50 -11.50
C ILE A 97 24.65 -9.99 -10.69
N SER A 98 25.55 -10.65 -11.42
CA SER A 98 26.93 -10.99 -11.09
C SER A 98 27.20 -12.20 -10.17
N LYS A 99 27.68 -13.26 -10.82
CA LYS A 99 28.58 -14.25 -10.23
C LYS A 99 29.73 -13.49 -9.57
N THR A 100 29.89 -13.57 -8.25
CA THR A 100 31.15 -13.80 -7.52
C THR A 100 30.94 -13.57 -6.01
N LYS A 101 31.18 -14.63 -5.21
CA LYS A 101 31.54 -14.69 -3.77
C LYS A 101 30.46 -14.67 -2.68
N SER A 102 30.74 -15.52 -1.69
CA SER A 102 30.23 -15.61 -0.31
C SER A 102 28.82 -16.16 -0.07
N GLU A 103 28.68 -17.49 -0.17
CA GLU A 103 27.57 -18.27 0.36
C GLU A 103 27.69 -18.43 1.89
N LYS A 104 26.95 -17.63 2.65
CA LYS A 104 26.50 -17.99 4.01
C LYS A 104 25.09 -17.43 4.24
N GLN A 105 24.09 -18.30 4.08
CA GLN A 105 22.74 -18.02 4.51
C GLN A 105 22.68 -18.15 6.03
N ASP A 106 22.28 -17.09 6.73
CA ASP A 106 22.21 -17.09 8.19
C ASP A 106 20.80 -17.43 8.68
N SER A 107 20.71 -17.95 9.89
CA SER A 107 19.48 -18.23 10.64
C SER A 107 18.53 -17.01 10.68
N THR A 108 19.10 -15.80 10.72
CA THR A 108 18.35 -14.54 10.73
C THR A 108 17.58 -14.30 9.43
N ASP A 109 18.16 -14.65 8.28
CA ASP A 109 17.51 -14.42 6.98
C ASP A 109 16.38 -15.42 6.73
N ILE A 110 16.56 -16.66 7.21
CA ILE A 110 15.50 -17.67 7.23
C ILE A 110 14.35 -17.22 8.13
N SER A 111 14.65 -16.66 9.31
CA SER A 111 13.62 -16.16 10.23
C SER A 111 12.83 -14.97 9.65
N ALA A 112 13.50 -14.09 8.90
CA ALA A 112 12.86 -12.96 8.23
C ALA A 112 11.97 -13.45 7.07
N TYR A 113 12.46 -14.40 6.27
CA TYR A 113 11.67 -15.05 5.22
C TYR A 113 10.42 -15.71 5.79
N ASP A 114 10.56 -16.50 6.85
CA ASP A 114 9.45 -17.21 7.49
C ASP A 114 8.44 -16.23 8.10
N LEU A 115 8.89 -15.14 8.72
CA LEU A 115 7.98 -14.10 9.21
C LEU A 115 7.21 -13.43 8.06
N ILE A 116 7.90 -13.03 7.00
CA ILE A 116 7.31 -12.20 5.94
C ILE A 116 6.41 -13.02 5.02
N MET A 117 6.75 -14.28 4.74
CA MET A 117 5.99 -15.12 3.80
C MET A 117 5.06 -16.13 4.48
N LYS A 118 5.51 -16.81 5.55
CA LYS A 118 4.73 -17.89 6.18
C LYS A 118 3.87 -17.36 7.32
N ASN A 119 4.45 -16.55 8.19
CA ASN A 119 3.80 -16.02 9.38
C ASN A 119 3.40 -14.56 9.21
N LYS A 120 2.97 -14.17 8.00
CA LYS A 120 2.68 -12.79 7.63
C LYS A 120 1.62 -12.11 8.51
N GLU A 121 0.71 -12.88 9.11
CA GLU A 121 -0.28 -12.37 10.07
C GLU A 121 0.37 -11.85 11.36
N ARG A 122 1.52 -12.39 11.76
CA ARG A 122 2.27 -11.88 12.92
C ARG A 122 2.75 -10.45 12.69
N LEU A 123 2.99 -10.03 11.44
CA LEU A 123 3.35 -8.65 11.14
C LEU A 123 2.24 -7.67 11.53
N LEU A 124 0.99 -8.13 11.65
CA LEU A 124 -0.13 -7.32 12.13
C LEU A 124 -0.18 -7.23 13.67
N SER A 125 0.56 -8.05 14.41
CA SER A 125 0.60 -7.94 15.88
C SER A 125 1.48 -6.78 16.31
N PHE A 126 1.05 -6.01 17.32
CA PHE A 126 1.89 -4.99 17.96
C PHE A 126 3.07 -5.61 18.74
N ASP A 127 2.96 -6.88 19.17
CA ASP A 127 4.07 -7.60 19.83
C ASP A 127 5.22 -7.96 18.86
N GLU A 128 4.97 -7.91 17.55
CA GLU A 128 6.02 -8.08 16.56
C GLU A 128 6.61 -6.70 16.22
N PRO A 129 7.88 -6.41 16.54
CA PRO A 129 8.47 -5.09 16.32
C PRO A 129 8.54 -4.69 14.86
N THR A 130 8.61 -5.68 13.95
CA THR A 130 8.79 -5.43 12.52
C THR A 130 7.64 -4.61 11.95
N ARG A 131 7.95 -3.41 11.46
CA ARG A 131 7.04 -2.49 10.77
C ARG A 131 7.61 -1.91 9.46
N PHE A 132 8.90 -2.13 9.20
CA PHE A 132 9.56 -1.79 7.93
C PHE A 132 10.11 -3.05 7.26
N ILE A 133 9.83 -3.23 5.98
CA ILE A 133 10.23 -4.41 5.22
C ILE A 133 11.08 -3.95 4.04
N PHE A 134 12.28 -4.49 3.89
CA PHE A 134 13.15 -4.24 2.75
C PHE A 134 13.12 -5.42 1.81
N SER A 135 12.97 -5.19 0.51
CA SER A 135 12.84 -6.25 -0.48
C SER A 135 13.56 -5.92 -1.77
N HIS A 136 14.36 -6.85 -2.29
CA HIS A 136 15.01 -6.67 -3.60
C HIS A 136 14.06 -7.04 -4.76
N SER A 137 13.27 -8.09 -4.60
CA SER A 137 12.32 -8.56 -5.61
C SER A 137 10.90 -8.07 -5.29
N ALA A 138 10.02 -8.01 -6.30
CA ALA A 138 8.60 -8.07 -6.03
C ALA A 138 8.34 -9.27 -5.10
N LEU A 139 7.61 -9.06 -4.01
CA LEU A 139 7.27 -10.14 -3.08
C LEU A 139 6.59 -11.27 -3.87
N ARG A 140 6.80 -12.54 -3.54
CA ARG A 140 6.26 -13.64 -4.36
C ARG A 140 4.73 -13.66 -4.32
N GLU A 141 4.10 -14.40 -5.23
CA GLU A 141 2.68 -14.74 -5.12
C GLU A 141 2.38 -15.29 -3.71
N GLY A 142 1.29 -14.82 -3.10
CA GLY A 142 0.89 -15.20 -1.73
C GLY A 142 1.30 -14.22 -0.63
N TRP A 143 2.18 -13.24 -0.91
CA TRP A 143 2.34 -12.11 0.00
C TRP A 143 1.22 -11.10 -0.22
N ASP A 144 0.43 -10.90 0.85
CA ASP A 144 -0.72 -10.02 0.87
C ASP A 144 -0.89 -9.57 2.33
N ASN A 145 -0.61 -8.30 2.60
CA ASN A 145 -0.81 -7.71 3.92
C ASN A 145 -1.62 -6.42 3.77
N PRO A 146 -2.81 -6.33 4.41
CA PRO A 146 -3.74 -5.22 4.22
C PRO A 146 -3.25 -3.89 4.80
N ASN A 147 -2.25 -3.90 5.66
CA ASN A 147 -1.82 -2.74 6.44
C ASN A 147 -0.50 -2.13 5.92
N VAL A 148 -0.24 -2.27 4.63
CA VAL A 148 0.91 -1.63 3.98
C VAL A 148 0.47 -0.25 3.51
N PHE A 149 0.96 0.80 4.18
CA PHE A 149 0.56 2.18 3.91
C PHE A 149 1.63 2.98 3.17
N GLN A 150 2.88 2.52 3.17
CA GLN A 150 3.95 3.15 2.44
C GLN A 150 4.67 2.15 1.53
N ILE A 151 4.90 2.55 0.28
CA ILE A 151 5.81 1.87 -0.63
C ILE A 151 6.91 2.85 -1.03
N CYS A 152 8.16 2.50 -0.75
CA CYS A 152 9.32 3.28 -1.17
C CYS A 152 10.12 2.50 -2.20
N THR A 153 10.32 3.07 -3.38
CA THR A 153 11.15 2.47 -4.43
C THR A 153 12.51 3.18 -4.47
N LEU A 154 13.57 2.49 -4.06
CA LEU A 154 14.96 2.95 -4.15
C LEU A 154 15.67 2.46 -5.41
N LYS A 155 15.02 1.58 -6.19
CA LYS A 155 15.52 1.07 -7.48
C LYS A 155 15.11 1.98 -8.66
N HIS A 156 16.05 2.20 -9.58
CA HIS A 156 15.74 2.71 -10.92
C HIS A 156 15.19 1.57 -11.78
N SER A 157 13.87 1.33 -11.73
CA SER A 157 13.25 0.34 -12.62
C SER A 157 12.79 0.99 -13.93
N GLN A 158 13.34 0.53 -15.05
CA GLN A 158 12.96 0.92 -16.41
C GLN A 158 11.71 0.17 -16.93
N ALA A 159 11.19 -0.80 -16.16
CA ALA A 159 10.05 -1.62 -16.57
C ALA A 159 8.77 -1.19 -15.82
N GLU A 160 7.90 -0.46 -16.52
CA GLU A 160 6.62 0.06 -16.01
C GLU A 160 5.69 -1.06 -15.46
N ASP A 161 5.67 -2.22 -16.10
CA ASP A 161 4.74 -3.32 -15.77
C ASP A 161 5.00 -3.94 -14.39
N ASN A 162 6.26 -4.04 -13.97
CA ASN A 162 6.62 -4.59 -12.66
C ASN A 162 6.24 -3.64 -11.53
N LYS A 163 6.31 -2.32 -11.75
CA LYS A 163 5.93 -1.31 -10.76
C LYS A 163 4.43 -1.39 -10.43
N ARG A 164 3.58 -1.66 -11.42
CA ARG A 164 2.12 -1.78 -11.24
C ARG A 164 1.75 -2.94 -10.32
N GLN A 165 2.36 -4.11 -10.51
CA GLN A 165 2.11 -5.27 -9.65
C GLN A 165 2.64 -5.09 -8.22
N GLU A 166 3.73 -4.33 -8.06
CA GLU A 166 4.30 -3.99 -6.76
C GLU A 166 3.40 -3.02 -5.98
N ILE A 167 2.91 -1.97 -6.63
CA ILE A 167 2.03 -0.96 -6.01
C ILE A 167 0.63 -1.53 -5.73
N GLY A 168 0.08 -2.35 -6.64
CA GLY A 168 -1.24 -2.95 -6.48
C GLY A 168 -1.40 -3.80 -5.21
N ARG A 169 -0.29 -4.29 -4.64
CA ARG A 169 -0.28 -5.03 -3.36
C ARG A 169 -0.50 -4.15 -2.14
N GLY A 170 -0.27 -2.83 -2.24
CA GLY A 170 -0.53 -1.87 -1.18
C GLY A 170 -1.95 -1.26 -1.21
N LEU A 171 -2.79 -1.58 -2.21
CA LEU A 171 -4.14 -1.01 -2.36
C LEU A 171 -5.22 -1.80 -1.59
N ARG A 172 -4.82 -2.58 -0.59
CA ARG A 172 -5.74 -3.36 0.24
C ARG A 172 -6.41 -2.46 1.27
N ILE A 173 -7.61 -2.84 1.68
CA ILE A 173 -8.29 -2.19 2.80
C ILE A 173 -7.71 -2.76 4.09
N SER A 174 -7.24 -1.87 4.97
CA SER A 174 -6.58 -2.20 6.23
C SER A 174 -7.51 -2.91 7.21
N VAL A 175 -6.93 -3.54 8.23
CA VAL A 175 -7.66 -4.22 9.31
C VAL A 175 -7.22 -3.73 10.69
N LYS A 176 -8.14 -3.77 11.65
CA LYS A 176 -7.83 -3.55 13.07
C LYS A 176 -6.94 -4.67 13.60
N CYS A 177 -5.88 -4.30 14.31
CA CYS A 177 -4.89 -5.23 14.83
C CYS A 177 -5.00 -5.45 16.35
N ARG A 178 -5.70 -4.55 17.05
CA ARG A 178 -5.85 -4.54 18.51
C ARG A 178 -7.25 -4.05 18.92
N GLY A 179 -7.68 -4.43 20.13
CA GLY A 179 -8.98 -4.08 20.70
C GLY A 179 -10.03 -5.19 20.53
N GLU A 180 -11.25 -4.91 20.97
CA GLU A 180 -12.36 -5.88 20.95
C GLU A 180 -12.71 -6.33 19.52
N ASP A 181 -12.65 -5.42 18.55
CA ASP A 181 -12.94 -5.68 17.13
C ASP A 181 -11.69 -6.04 16.31
N LYS A 182 -10.73 -6.74 16.90
CA LYS A 182 -9.52 -7.18 16.18
C LYS A 182 -9.92 -8.04 14.96
N GLY A 183 -9.35 -7.70 13.80
CA GLY A 183 -9.65 -8.36 12.52
C GLY A 183 -10.74 -7.67 11.72
N THR A 184 -11.44 -6.68 12.28
CA THR A 184 -12.42 -5.89 11.53
C THR A 184 -11.73 -5.13 10.40
N ARG A 185 -12.33 -5.23 9.21
CA ARG A 185 -11.88 -4.54 8.01
C ARG A 185 -12.30 -3.08 8.08
N MET A 186 -11.37 -2.18 7.77
CA MET A 186 -11.58 -0.73 7.80
C MET A 186 -12.20 -0.24 6.50
N ASP A 187 -13.36 -0.80 6.14
CA ASP A 187 -14.09 -0.43 4.92
C ASP A 187 -15.07 0.73 5.16
N VAL A 188 -15.78 1.13 4.10
CA VAL A 188 -16.75 2.25 4.15
C VAL A 188 -17.85 2.02 5.19
N ALA A 189 -18.27 0.76 5.42
CA ALA A 189 -19.26 0.46 6.45
C ALA A 189 -18.74 0.67 7.87
N THR A 190 -17.41 0.62 8.05
CA THR A 190 -16.74 0.77 9.34
C THR A 190 -16.26 2.20 9.59
N LEU A 191 -15.79 2.89 8.55
CA LEU A 191 -15.14 4.20 8.64
C LEU A 191 -15.97 5.37 8.09
N GLU A 192 -17.04 5.09 7.35
CA GLU A 192 -17.86 6.11 6.69
C GLU A 192 -16.98 7.09 5.89
N ASP A 193 -16.97 8.37 6.26
CA ASP A 193 -16.23 9.43 5.58
C ASP A 193 -14.70 9.31 5.74
N ASP A 194 -14.22 8.65 6.81
CA ASP A 194 -12.79 8.49 7.09
C ASP A 194 -12.14 7.37 6.23
N PHE A 195 -12.92 6.71 5.36
CA PHE A 195 -12.45 5.55 4.59
C PHE A 195 -11.17 5.83 3.80
N PHE A 196 -11.13 6.96 3.08
CA PHE A 196 -9.97 7.34 2.27
C PHE A 196 -8.82 7.86 3.14
N ASP A 197 -9.13 8.59 4.21
CA ASP A 197 -8.12 9.11 5.14
C ASP A 197 -7.36 7.99 5.82
N VAL A 198 -8.03 6.89 6.18
CA VAL A 198 -7.36 5.69 6.70
C VAL A 198 -6.67 4.91 5.57
N ASN A 199 -7.37 4.54 4.50
CA ASN A 199 -6.87 3.60 3.49
C ASN A 199 -6.14 4.27 2.30
N THR A 200 -5.34 5.28 2.57
CA THR A 200 -4.46 5.90 1.57
C THR A 200 -3.07 5.26 1.58
N LEU A 201 -2.63 4.78 0.41
CA LEU A 201 -1.28 4.30 0.16
C LEU A 201 -0.37 5.44 -0.31
N THR A 202 0.70 5.72 0.43
CA THR A 202 1.72 6.70 0.03
C THR A 202 2.85 6.00 -0.72
N VAL A 203 3.18 6.50 -1.93
CA VAL A 203 4.32 5.99 -2.72
C VAL A 203 5.44 7.02 -2.80
N ILE A 204 6.65 6.61 -2.41
CA ILE A 204 7.87 7.44 -2.40
C ILE A 204 8.86 6.89 -3.43
N ALA A 205 9.24 7.69 -4.43
CA ALA A 205 10.16 7.27 -5.50
C ALA A 205 11.23 8.33 -5.81
N SER A 206 12.35 7.90 -6.42
CA SER A 206 13.54 8.71 -6.68
C SER A 206 13.53 9.53 -7.99
N GLU A 207 12.59 9.27 -8.91
CA GLU A 207 12.41 10.03 -10.16
C GLU A 207 11.14 10.90 -10.07
N SER A 208 10.88 11.76 -11.06
CA SER A 208 9.66 12.59 -11.14
C SER A 208 8.41 11.70 -11.28
N TYR A 209 7.93 11.20 -10.16
CA TYR A 209 6.75 10.35 -9.99
C TYR A 209 5.46 11.08 -10.34
N ASP A 210 5.50 12.38 -10.62
CA ASP A 210 4.34 13.14 -11.08
C ASP A 210 3.82 12.60 -12.43
N SER A 211 4.71 12.28 -13.39
CA SER A 211 4.28 11.72 -14.67
C SER A 211 3.78 10.27 -14.53
N PHE A 212 4.44 9.47 -13.70
CA PHE A 212 4.08 8.07 -13.47
C PHE A 212 2.79 7.90 -12.64
N SER A 213 2.63 8.65 -11.54
CA SER A 213 1.40 8.63 -10.72
C SER A 213 0.21 9.16 -11.49
N LYS A 214 0.37 10.26 -12.26
CA LYS A 214 -0.68 10.75 -13.16
C LYS A 214 -1.02 9.73 -14.23
N LYS A 215 -0.03 9.05 -14.82
CA LYS A 215 -0.27 7.97 -15.78
C LYS A 215 -0.98 6.79 -15.14
N LEU A 216 -0.58 6.35 -13.95
CA LEU A 216 -1.22 5.25 -13.23
C LEU A 216 -2.65 5.60 -12.79
N GLN A 217 -2.89 6.81 -12.30
CA GLN A 217 -4.23 7.31 -11.98
C GLN A 217 -5.08 7.38 -13.25
N LYS A 218 -4.54 7.93 -14.34
CA LYS A 218 -5.22 8.00 -15.64
C LYS A 218 -5.56 6.61 -16.18
N GLU A 219 -4.63 5.68 -16.17
CA GLU A 219 -4.83 4.29 -16.61
C GLU A 219 -5.80 3.54 -15.68
N THR A 220 -5.80 3.83 -14.37
CA THR A 220 -6.77 3.24 -13.43
C THR A 220 -8.18 3.74 -13.76
N VAL A 221 -8.34 5.05 -13.97
CA VAL A 221 -9.61 5.64 -14.42
C VAL A 221 -10.04 5.09 -15.78
N GLU A 222 -9.13 4.96 -16.74
CA GLU A 222 -9.38 4.36 -18.06
C GLU A 222 -9.75 2.87 -17.95
N SER A 223 -9.11 2.10 -17.07
CA SER A 223 -9.48 0.68 -16.83
C SER A 223 -10.80 0.52 -16.09
N LEU A 224 -11.18 1.52 -15.29
CA LEU A 224 -12.49 1.60 -14.64
C LEU A 224 -13.58 2.13 -15.58
N SER A 225 -13.20 2.71 -16.74
CA SER A 225 -14.13 3.35 -17.68
C SER A 225 -14.99 2.39 -18.52
N ASP A 226 -14.87 1.07 -18.29
CA ASP A 226 -15.96 0.13 -18.59
C ASP A 226 -17.21 0.39 -17.72
N ARG A 227 -17.09 1.20 -16.65
CA ARG A 227 -18.23 1.88 -16.03
C ARG A 227 -18.44 3.21 -16.77
N PRO A 228 -19.58 3.39 -17.45
CA PRO A 228 -19.87 4.66 -18.10
C PRO A 228 -19.92 5.79 -17.06
N VAL A 229 -18.90 6.65 -17.07
CA VAL A 229 -18.83 7.89 -16.28
C VAL A 229 -19.69 8.99 -16.91
N ILE A 230 -19.99 8.83 -18.19
CA ILE A 230 -20.85 9.70 -19.00
C ILE A 230 -22.16 8.96 -19.24
N LEU A 231 -23.27 9.56 -18.83
CA LEU A 231 -24.60 9.01 -19.06
C LEU A 231 -25.05 9.35 -20.50
N THR A 232 -24.61 8.56 -21.49
CA THR A 232 -25.03 8.77 -22.88
C THR A 232 -26.40 8.16 -23.17
N LEU A 233 -27.06 8.65 -24.22
CA LEU A 233 -28.31 8.05 -24.72
C LEU A 233 -28.11 6.58 -25.09
N GLU A 234 -26.98 6.22 -25.72
CA GLU A 234 -26.72 4.83 -26.08
C GLU A 234 -26.55 3.92 -24.85
N ALA A 235 -26.12 4.47 -23.71
CA ALA A 235 -25.99 3.70 -22.47
C ALA A 235 -27.36 3.35 -21.85
N LEU A 236 -28.41 4.07 -22.21
CA LEU A 236 -29.76 3.93 -21.66
C LEU A 236 -30.71 3.23 -22.62
N VAL A 237 -30.69 3.55 -23.91
CA VAL A 237 -31.62 3.01 -24.91
C VAL A 237 -31.55 1.48 -24.93
N ASP A 238 -32.73 0.84 -25.00
CA ASP A 238 -32.93 -0.61 -24.94
C ASP A 238 -32.60 -1.29 -23.60
N ARG A 239 -32.17 -0.56 -22.56
CA ARG A 239 -32.08 -1.12 -21.21
C ARG A 239 -33.47 -1.36 -20.62
N VAL A 240 -33.61 -2.51 -19.98
CA VAL A 240 -34.85 -2.94 -19.31
C VAL A 240 -34.65 -2.87 -17.79
N LEU A 241 -35.39 -1.98 -17.14
CA LEU A 241 -35.49 -1.94 -15.68
C LEU A 241 -36.66 -2.80 -15.22
N THR A 242 -36.45 -3.60 -14.17
CA THR A 242 -37.52 -4.38 -13.54
C THR A 242 -37.70 -3.89 -12.11
N ASN A 243 -38.92 -3.50 -11.74
CA ASN A 243 -39.22 -3.10 -10.36
C ASN A 243 -39.51 -4.32 -9.45
N GLU A 244 -39.65 -4.08 -8.15
CA GLU A 244 -39.94 -5.14 -7.14
C GLU A 244 -41.26 -5.89 -7.40
N LYS A 245 -42.16 -5.32 -8.21
CA LYS A 245 -43.44 -5.92 -8.61
C LYS A 245 -43.34 -6.69 -9.93
N GLY A 246 -42.15 -6.82 -10.51
CA GLY A 246 -41.90 -7.53 -11.76
C GLY A 246 -42.31 -6.76 -13.03
N GLN A 247 -42.65 -5.48 -12.92
CA GLN A 247 -42.97 -4.65 -14.10
C GLN A 247 -41.69 -4.20 -14.78
N GLN A 248 -41.67 -4.31 -16.11
CA GLN A 248 -40.53 -3.95 -16.94
C GLN A 248 -40.74 -2.58 -17.60
N LEU A 249 -39.72 -1.74 -17.55
CA LEU A 249 -39.62 -0.48 -18.28
C LEU A 249 -38.42 -0.57 -19.23
N THR A 250 -38.68 -0.50 -20.53
CA THR A 250 -37.62 -0.37 -21.53
C THR A 250 -37.38 1.10 -21.85
N PHE A 251 -36.14 1.54 -21.77
CA PHE A 251 -35.78 2.90 -22.17
C PHE A 251 -35.87 3.07 -23.69
N THR A 252 -36.75 3.96 -24.11
CA THR A 252 -36.78 4.55 -25.45
C THR A 252 -35.84 5.77 -25.52
N ASN A 253 -35.52 6.22 -26.73
CA ASN A 253 -34.79 7.48 -26.95
C ASN A 253 -35.39 8.65 -26.15
N GLN A 254 -36.73 8.80 -26.17
CA GLN A 254 -37.39 9.89 -25.46
C GLN A 254 -37.21 9.79 -23.94
N SER A 255 -37.50 8.63 -23.36
CA SER A 255 -37.34 8.42 -21.91
C SER A 255 -35.89 8.52 -21.43
N ALA A 256 -34.92 8.22 -22.31
CA ALA A 256 -33.50 8.38 -22.00
C ALA A 256 -33.10 9.87 -21.98
N VAL A 257 -33.60 10.67 -22.94
CA VAL A 257 -33.43 12.14 -22.94
C VAL A 257 -34.03 12.76 -21.69
N ASP A 258 -35.27 12.36 -21.35
CA ASP A 258 -35.99 12.91 -20.20
C ASP A 258 -35.26 12.59 -18.88
N LEU A 259 -34.69 11.39 -18.75
CA LEU A 259 -33.89 10.99 -17.58
C LEU A 259 -32.59 11.81 -17.48
N ILE A 260 -31.84 11.96 -18.57
CA ILE A 260 -30.62 12.76 -18.61
C ILE A 260 -30.92 14.22 -18.23
N PHE A 261 -32.00 14.79 -18.78
CA PHE A 261 -32.42 16.14 -18.45
C PHE A 261 -32.75 16.29 -16.96
N GLN A 262 -33.51 15.36 -16.40
CA GLN A 262 -33.85 15.36 -14.97
C GLN A 262 -32.60 15.22 -14.09
N PHE A 263 -31.64 14.40 -14.48
CA PHE A 263 -30.38 14.22 -13.75
C PHE A 263 -29.51 15.49 -13.79
N ARG A 264 -29.53 16.25 -14.90
CA ARG A 264 -28.87 17.56 -14.97
C ARG A 264 -29.54 18.59 -14.05
N GLU A 265 -30.87 18.67 -14.06
CA GLU A 265 -31.61 19.60 -13.18
C GLU A 265 -31.38 19.30 -11.70
N GLN A 266 -31.32 18.01 -11.35
CA GLN A 266 -31.02 17.57 -9.99
C GLN A 266 -29.53 17.69 -9.65
N ALA A 267 -28.68 18.11 -10.58
CA ALA A 267 -27.22 18.18 -10.42
C ALA A 267 -26.59 16.83 -10.04
N TYR A 268 -27.15 15.71 -10.52
CA TYR A 268 -26.52 14.40 -10.45
C TYR A 268 -25.52 14.18 -11.58
N ILE A 269 -25.73 14.84 -12.72
CA ILE A 269 -24.78 14.90 -13.83
C ILE A 269 -24.47 16.36 -14.22
N ASP A 270 -23.26 16.62 -14.70
CA ASP A 270 -22.81 17.95 -15.11
C ASP A 270 -23.22 18.30 -16.56
N LYS A 271 -22.78 19.47 -17.04
CA LYS A 271 -23.04 19.97 -18.40
C LYS A 271 -22.43 19.09 -19.51
N ASP A 272 -21.45 18.27 -19.16
CA ASP A 272 -20.74 17.35 -20.05
C ASP A 272 -21.27 15.90 -19.86
N ASP A 273 -22.45 15.74 -19.23
CA ASP A 273 -23.11 14.47 -18.90
C ASP A 273 -22.32 13.54 -17.98
N LYS A 274 -21.35 14.07 -17.23
CA LYS A 274 -20.57 13.29 -16.27
C LYS A 274 -21.28 13.21 -14.93
N ILE A 275 -21.27 12.02 -14.32
CA ILE A 275 -21.77 11.81 -12.96
C ILE A 275 -20.99 12.68 -11.98
N THR A 276 -21.73 13.35 -11.09
CA THR A 276 -21.19 14.21 -10.02
C THR A 276 -21.27 13.50 -8.68
N ASP A 277 -20.55 14.00 -7.67
CA ASP A 277 -20.51 13.43 -6.32
C ASP A 277 -21.85 13.54 -5.55
N LYS A 278 -22.90 14.11 -6.16
CA LYS A 278 -24.23 14.22 -5.56
C LYS A 278 -25.05 12.93 -5.68
N LEU A 279 -24.70 12.06 -6.64
CA LEU A 279 -25.36 10.76 -6.86
C LEU A 279 -24.79 9.70 -5.91
#